data_AF-A0A4R8UVI7-F1
#
_entry.id   AF-A0A4R8UVI7-F1
#
_cell.length_a   1.000
_cell.length_b   1.000
_cell.length_c   1.000
_cell.angle_alpha   90.00
_cell.angle_beta   90.00
_cell.angle_gamma   90.00
#
_symmetry.space_group_name_H-M   'P 1'
#
loop_
_entity.id
_entity.type
_entity.pdbx_description
1 polymer ?
#
loop_
_entity_poly.entity_id
_entity_poly.type
_entity_poly.pdbx_seq_one_letter_code
_entity_poly.pdbx_strand_id
1 'polypeptide(L)'
;MFDQHPQPPESRWISVIFLRGEQAEELLGMIDRNGPAVARQFLQKWDYGEQTTDAALTNGYVYDHIPAGTTDRTIEDAASPYALTYSRQFRYVSLLRRYPVAPEWEPAPAPATTPAIRTRHGADIWAPTRDRATTMTGHTVAL
;
A
#
# COMPACT_ATOMS: atom_id res chain seq x y z
N MET A 1 18.88 -23.96 2.77
CA MET A 1 18.27 -22.79 2.12
C MET A 1 16.77 -23.01 2.19
N PHE A 2 16.07 -22.29 3.06
CA PHE A 2 14.63 -22.21 3.06
C PHE A 2 14.30 -20.73 2.90
N ASP A 3 13.99 -20.33 1.67
CA ASP A 3 13.33 -19.06 1.41
C ASP A 3 11.91 -19.18 1.98
N GLN A 4 11.77 -18.93 3.28
CA GLN A 4 10.46 -18.57 3.84
C GLN A 4 10.10 -17.22 3.25
N HIS A 5 9.46 -17.23 2.08
CA HIS A 5 8.72 -16.07 1.61
C HIS A 5 7.71 -15.74 2.73
N PRO A 6 7.84 -14.59 3.42
CA PRO A 6 6.85 -14.19 4.38
C PRO A 6 5.52 -14.13 3.63
N GLN A 7 4.59 -15.02 3.99
CA GLN A 7 3.26 -14.98 3.41
C GLN A 7 2.70 -13.59 3.72
N PRO A 8 2.22 -12.83 2.71
CA PRO A 8 1.60 -11.56 2.99
C PRO A 8 0.44 -11.80 3.97
N PRO A 9 0.25 -10.91 4.95
CA PRO A 9 -0.76 -11.10 5.96
C PRO A 9 -2.12 -11.26 5.29
N GLU A 10 -2.90 -12.25 5.77
CA GLU A 10 -4.20 -12.62 5.20
C GLU A 10 -5.20 -11.44 5.20
N SER A 11 -4.95 -10.39 5.98
CA SER A 11 -5.72 -9.16 6.01
C SER A 11 -4.89 -8.00 6.57
N ARG A 12 -4.93 -6.83 5.92
CA ARG A 12 -4.41 -5.57 6.47
C ARG A 12 -5.54 -4.73 7.07
N TRP A 13 -5.18 -3.78 7.91
CA TRP A 13 -6.07 -2.83 8.54
C TRP A 13 -5.63 -1.41 8.24
N ILE A 14 -6.57 -0.53 7.92
CA ILE A 14 -6.31 0.90 7.79
C ILE A 14 -6.94 1.67 8.95
N SER A 15 -6.29 2.72 9.41
CA SER A 15 -6.90 3.66 10.36
C SER A 15 -7.93 4.53 9.65
N VAL A 16 -9.20 4.42 10.07
CA VAL A 16 -10.26 5.32 9.62
C VAL A 16 -10.17 6.63 10.38
N ILE A 17 -10.09 6.53 11.71
CA ILE A 17 -10.01 7.68 12.59
C ILE A 17 -9.30 7.28 13.88
N PHE A 18 -8.48 8.19 14.38
CA PHE A 18 -7.75 8.06 15.63
C PHE A 18 -7.96 9.31 16.47
N LEU A 19 -8.67 9.16 17.59
CA LEU A 19 -9.00 10.23 18.52
C LEU A 19 -8.15 10.09 19.78
N ARG A 20 -7.69 11.23 20.30
CA ARG A 20 -6.95 11.33 21.57
C ARG A 20 -7.37 12.56 22.37
N GLY A 21 -7.08 12.55 23.66
CA GLY A 21 -7.36 13.69 24.54
C GLY A 21 -8.87 13.93 24.65
N GLU A 22 -9.31 15.18 24.57
CA GLU A 22 -10.73 15.54 24.79
C GLU A 22 -11.69 14.83 23.84
N GLN A 23 -11.31 14.67 22.57
CA GLN A 23 -12.14 13.97 21.57
C GLN A 23 -12.30 12.48 21.90
N ALA A 24 -11.26 11.86 22.47
CA ALA A 24 -11.35 10.49 22.93
C ALA A 24 -12.16 10.39 24.22
N GLU A 25 -12.01 11.33 25.16
CA GLU A 25 -12.77 11.34 26.42
C GLU A 25 -14.29 11.38 26.19
N GLU A 26 -14.76 12.21 25.25
CA GLU A 26 -16.17 12.24 24.89
C GLU A 26 -16.66 10.86 24.44
N LEU A 27 -15.88 10.21 23.58
CA LEU A 27 -16.24 8.94 23.00
C LEU A 27 -16.07 7.76 23.97
N LEU A 28 -15.08 7.81 24.86
CA LEU A 28 -14.94 6.89 25.99
C LEU A 28 -16.16 7.00 26.92
N GLY A 29 -16.62 8.22 27.19
CA GLY A 29 -17.88 8.44 27.91
C GLY A 29 -19.09 7.86 27.17
N MET A 30 -19.12 7.92 25.84
CA MET A 30 -20.16 7.26 25.03
C MET A 30 -20.08 5.73 25.15
N ILE A 31 -18.87 5.17 25.15
CA ILE A 31 -18.63 3.73 25.33
C ILE A 31 -19.10 3.27 26.71
N ASP A 32 -18.80 4.01 27.78
CA ASP A 32 -19.22 3.67 29.14
C ASP A 32 -20.75 3.73 29.30
N ARG A 33 -21.44 4.66 28.60
CA ARG A 33 -22.91 4.80 28.70
C ARG A 33 -23.70 3.86 27.80
N ASN A 34 -23.27 3.69 26.55
CA ASN A 34 -24.05 3.02 25.50
C ASN A 34 -23.39 1.72 24.99
N GLY A 35 -22.19 1.43 25.46
CA GLY A 35 -21.40 0.29 25.02
C GLY A 35 -20.56 0.56 23.77
N PRO A 36 -19.53 -0.28 23.54
CA PRO A 36 -18.58 -0.10 22.44
C PRO A 36 -19.20 -0.29 21.04
N ALA A 37 -20.25 -1.09 20.92
CA ALA A 37 -20.92 -1.31 19.64
C ALA A 37 -21.56 -0.02 19.08
N VAL A 38 -22.13 0.81 19.97
CA VAL A 38 -22.72 2.09 19.58
C VAL A 38 -21.64 3.08 19.17
N ALA A 39 -20.54 3.17 19.93
CA ALA A 39 -19.41 4.03 19.57
C ALA A 39 -18.77 3.64 18.23
N ARG A 40 -18.66 2.34 17.95
CA ARG A 40 -18.20 1.82 16.65
C ARG A 40 -19.13 2.24 15.50
N GLN A 41 -20.45 2.15 15.68
CA GLN A 41 -21.42 2.60 14.68
C GLN A 41 -21.39 4.12 14.46
N PHE A 42 -21.14 4.87 15.53
CA PHE A 42 -20.95 6.31 15.44
C PHE A 42 -19.71 6.61 14.58
N LEU A 43 -18.54 6.08 14.93
CA LEU A 43 -17.28 6.34 14.22
C LEU A 43 -17.30 5.93 12.74
N GLN A 44 -18.10 4.92 12.37
CA GLN A 44 -18.25 4.52 10.96
C GLN A 44 -18.76 5.66 10.06
N LYS A 45 -19.44 6.67 10.62
CA LYS A 45 -19.89 7.85 9.85
C LYS A 45 -18.74 8.73 9.36
N TRP A 46 -17.56 8.57 9.94
CA TRP A 46 -16.33 9.25 9.53
C TRP A 46 -15.53 8.46 8.49
N ASP A 47 -16.00 7.28 8.10
CA ASP A 47 -15.43 6.57 6.97
C ASP A 47 -16.02 7.08 5.66
N TYR A 48 -15.22 7.80 4.89
CA TYR A 48 -15.58 8.31 3.56
C TYR A 48 -15.21 7.34 2.44
N GLY A 49 -14.98 6.06 2.76
CA GLY A 49 -14.70 5.02 1.79
C GLY A 49 -13.30 5.15 1.20
N GLU A 50 -13.22 5.37 -0.11
CA GLU A 50 -11.95 5.47 -0.86
C GLU A 50 -11.10 6.67 -0.44
N GLN A 51 -11.71 7.81 -0.11
CA GLN A 51 -10.96 8.97 0.37
C GLN A 51 -10.22 8.64 1.68
N THR A 52 -10.88 7.91 2.58
CA THR A 52 -10.26 7.47 3.83
C THR A 52 -9.18 6.41 3.56
N THR A 53 -9.40 5.51 2.60
CA THR A 53 -8.39 4.55 2.14
C THR A 53 -7.13 5.27 1.68
N ASP A 54 -7.27 6.18 0.72
CA ASP A 54 -6.14 6.90 0.11
C ASP A 54 -5.37 7.72 1.15
N ALA A 55 -6.10 8.43 2.03
CA ALA A 55 -5.49 9.15 3.13
C ALA A 55 -4.70 8.22 4.06
N ALA A 56 -5.26 7.07 4.43
CA ALA A 56 -4.56 6.11 5.29
C ALA A 56 -3.32 5.51 4.61
N LEU A 57 -3.40 5.15 3.32
CA LEU A 57 -2.27 4.64 2.55
C LEU A 57 -1.15 5.69 2.41
N THR A 58 -1.52 6.92 2.04
CA THR A 58 -0.60 8.04 1.84
C THR A 58 0.13 8.41 3.14
N ASN A 59 -0.57 8.38 4.28
CA ASN A 59 0.02 8.69 5.58
C ASN A 59 0.70 7.47 6.24
N GLY A 60 0.60 6.28 5.65
CA GLY A 60 1.17 5.05 6.22
C GLY A 60 0.42 4.51 7.43
N TYR A 61 -0.86 4.86 7.61
CA TYR A 61 -1.72 4.31 8.66
C TYR A 61 -2.32 2.95 8.27
N VAL A 62 -1.44 2.05 7.85
CA VAL A 62 -1.74 0.69 7.43
C VAL A 62 -1.02 -0.28 8.35
N TYR A 63 -1.72 -1.31 8.80
CA TYR A 63 -1.21 -2.26 9.77
C TYR A 63 -1.50 -3.69 9.32
N ASP A 64 -0.56 -4.60 9.54
CA ASP A 64 -0.74 -6.02 9.23
C ASP A 64 -1.61 -6.74 10.26
N HIS A 65 -1.76 -6.17 11.45
CA HIS A 65 -2.65 -6.63 12.53
C HIS A 65 -3.22 -5.42 13.25
N ILE A 66 -4.28 -5.61 14.04
CA ILE A 66 -4.85 -4.53 14.85
C ILE A 66 -3.79 -4.06 15.85
N PRO A 67 -3.37 -2.78 15.81
CA PRO A 67 -2.43 -2.24 16.78
C PRO A 67 -3.13 -2.09 18.14
N ALA A 68 -2.98 -3.10 19.00
CA ALA A 68 -3.49 -3.10 20.36
C ALA A 68 -2.39 -3.52 21.34
N GLY A 69 -2.13 -2.68 22.35
CA GLY A 69 -1.27 -2.98 23.48
C GLY A 69 -2.02 -3.67 24.61
N THR A 70 -1.29 -4.06 25.66
CA THR A 70 -1.81 -4.84 26.79
C THR A 70 -2.96 -4.17 27.56
N THR A 71 -3.00 -2.83 27.57
CA THR A 71 -4.03 -2.05 28.25
C THR A 71 -5.29 -1.86 27.39
N ASP A 72 -5.18 -2.16 26.10
CA ASP A 72 -6.16 -1.74 25.13
C ASP A 72 -7.30 -2.75 25.01
N ARG A 73 -8.49 -2.23 24.76
CA ARG A 73 -9.68 -3.05 24.53
C ARG A 73 -10.00 -3.01 23.06
N THR A 74 -9.97 -4.18 22.44
CA THR A 74 -10.31 -4.38 21.03
C THR A 74 -11.66 -5.06 20.93
N ILE A 75 -12.53 -4.50 20.10
CA ILE A 75 -13.86 -5.00 19.80
C ILE A 75 -13.95 -5.21 18.30
N GLU A 76 -14.10 -6.47 17.92
CA GLU A 76 -14.25 -6.93 16.54
C GLU A 76 -15.60 -7.62 16.39
N ASP A 77 -16.14 -7.58 15.18
CA ASP A 77 -17.37 -8.29 14.83
C ASP A 77 -17.13 -9.04 13.53
N ALA A 78 -17.38 -10.35 13.51
CA ALA A 78 -17.09 -11.19 12.35
C ALA A 78 -17.93 -10.81 11.11
N ALA A 79 -19.08 -10.16 11.30
CA ALA A 79 -19.93 -9.68 10.22
C ALA A 79 -19.61 -8.23 9.80
N SER A 80 -18.64 -7.57 10.44
CA SER A 80 -18.28 -6.18 10.18
C SER A 80 -16.81 -6.05 9.81
N PRO A 81 -16.45 -5.25 8.80
CA PRO A 81 -15.05 -5.02 8.45
C PRO A 81 -14.36 -4.06 9.45
N TYR A 82 -15.00 -3.69 10.55
CA TYR A 82 -14.47 -2.67 11.46
C TYR A 82 -14.05 -3.24 12.81
N ALA A 83 -12.90 -2.80 13.28
CA ALA A 83 -12.41 -3.05 14.62
C ALA A 83 -12.33 -1.73 15.40
N LEU A 84 -12.83 -1.72 16.63
CA LEU A 84 -12.72 -0.60 17.54
C LEU A 84 -11.66 -0.92 18.59
N THR A 85 -10.64 -0.09 18.71
CA THR A 85 -9.60 -0.21 19.75
C THR A 85 -9.63 1.04 20.63
N TYR A 86 -9.66 0.87 21.95
CA TYR A 86 -9.66 2.00 22.86
C TYR A 86 -8.89 1.72 24.14
N SER A 87 -8.37 2.78 24.74
CA SER A 87 -7.62 2.72 26.00
C SER A 87 -8.05 3.83 26.92
N ARG A 88 -8.60 3.47 28.08
CA ARG A 88 -8.98 4.45 29.11
C ARG A 88 -7.76 5.03 29.81
N GLN A 89 -6.68 4.25 29.96
CA GLN A 89 -5.45 4.71 30.58
C GLN A 89 -4.74 5.77 29.71
N PHE A 90 -4.68 5.53 28.40
CA PHE A 90 -3.99 6.41 27.45
C PHE A 90 -4.93 7.37 26.72
N ARG A 91 -6.22 7.36 27.06
CA ARG A 91 -7.26 8.27 26.57
C ARG A 91 -7.27 8.37 25.04
N TYR A 92 -7.40 7.22 24.39
CA TYR A 92 -7.50 7.15 22.94
C TYR A 92 -8.61 6.19 22.49
N VAL A 93 -9.14 6.46 21.31
CA VAL A 93 -10.07 5.59 20.59
C VAL A 93 -9.69 5.57 19.11
N SER A 94 -9.61 4.39 18.51
CA SER A 94 -9.29 4.17 17.11
C SER A 94 -10.36 3.30 16.46
N LEU A 95 -10.82 3.71 15.28
CA LEU A 95 -11.58 2.83 14.38
C LEU A 95 -10.65 2.37 13.26
N LEU A 96 -10.59 1.06 13.06
CA LEU A 96 -9.85 0.42 11.98
C LEU A 96 -10.85 -0.23 11.01
N ARG A 97 -10.51 -0.23 9.73
CA ARG A 97 -11.24 -0.97 8.70
C ARG A 97 -10.34 -2.00 8.06
N ARG A 98 -10.85 -3.22 7.88
CA ARG A 98 -10.15 -4.28 7.18
C ARG A 98 -10.03 -3.89 5.71
N TYR A 99 -8.80 -3.95 5.22
CA TYR A 99 -8.44 -3.64 3.86
C TYR A 99 -7.90 -4.91 3.20
N PRO A 100 -8.56 -5.41 2.13
CA PRO A 100 -8.09 -6.60 1.44
C PRO A 100 -6.73 -6.31 0.84
N VAL A 101 -5.74 -7.13 1.19
CA VAL A 101 -4.50 -7.17 0.42
C VAL A 101 -4.90 -7.84 -0.89
N ALA A 102 -4.89 -7.10 -1.99
CA ALA A 102 -4.95 -7.74 -3.30
C ALA A 102 -3.80 -8.77 -3.32
N PRO A 103 -4.06 -10.04 -3.69
CA PRO A 103 -2.99 -11.00 -3.84
C PRO A 103 -1.93 -10.35 -4.70
N GLU A 104 -0.74 -10.22 -4.13
CA GLU A 104 0.38 -9.51 -4.72
C GLU A 104 0.49 -10.01 -6.16
N TRP A 105 0.35 -9.07 -7.10
CA TRP A 105 0.40 -9.28 -8.54
C TRP A 105 1.37 -10.42 -8.86
N GLU A 106 0.87 -11.59 -9.28
CA GLU A 106 1.73 -12.61 -9.89
C GLU A 106 2.44 -11.90 -11.04
N PRO A 107 3.78 -11.71 -11.00
CA PRO A 107 4.47 -11.17 -12.15
C PRO A 107 4.14 -12.12 -13.30
N ALA A 108 3.53 -11.60 -14.37
CA ALA A 108 3.25 -12.37 -15.56
C ALA A 108 4.50 -13.20 -15.89
N PRO A 109 4.37 -14.52 -16.15
CA PRO A 109 5.53 -15.38 -16.35
C PRO A 109 6.40 -14.72 -17.41
N ALA A 110 7.68 -14.50 -17.08
CA ALA A 110 8.64 -13.93 -18.01
C ALA A 110 8.50 -14.70 -19.35
N PRO A 111 8.44 -14.00 -20.50
CA PRO A 111 8.26 -14.68 -21.78
C PRO A 111 9.35 -15.75 -21.87
N ALA A 112 8.94 -17.01 -21.99
CA ALA A 112 9.86 -18.12 -22.11
C ALA A 112 10.80 -17.78 -23.28
N THR A 113 12.08 -17.58 -22.96
CA THR A 113 13.10 -17.48 -24.00
C THR A 113 13.17 -18.87 -24.61
N THR A 114 12.43 -19.06 -25.71
CA THR A 114 12.61 -20.18 -26.60
C THR A 114 14.09 -20.21 -26.97
N PRO A 115 14.83 -21.31 -26.71
CA PRO A 115 16.19 -21.39 -27.20
C PRO A 115 16.12 -21.40 -28.73
N ALA A 116 16.49 -20.28 -29.34
CA ALA A 116 16.64 -20.19 -30.78
C ALA A 116 17.70 -21.21 -31.19
N ILE A 117 17.23 -22.29 -31.82
CA ILE A 117 18.09 -23.33 -32.36
C ILE A 117 19.03 -22.69 -33.37
N ARG A 118 20.31 -23.01 -33.22
CA ARG A 118 21.41 -22.46 -33.99
C ARG A 118 21.41 -23.10 -35.38
N THR A 119 20.86 -22.42 -36.38
CA THR A 119 21.09 -22.75 -37.80
C THR A 119 22.06 -21.75 -38.41
N ARG A 120 23.26 -22.25 -38.74
CA ARG A 120 24.24 -21.55 -39.57
C ARG A 120 23.96 -21.86 -41.04
N HIS A 121 23.57 -20.84 -41.82
CA HIS A 121 23.74 -20.69 -43.29
C HIS A 121 22.92 -19.46 -43.72
N GLY A 122 23.30 -18.54 -44.59
CA GLY A 122 24.53 -18.23 -45.32
C GLY A 122 24.44 -16.74 -45.69
N ALA A 123 25.59 -16.07 -45.73
CA ALA A 123 26.11 -15.39 -46.92
C ALA A 123 25.25 -14.22 -47.45
N ASP A 124 25.81 -13.02 -47.24
CA ASP A 124 25.70 -11.78 -47.99
C ASP A 124 24.32 -11.21 -48.33
N ILE A 125 24.12 -9.94 -47.98
CA ILE A 125 23.92 -8.84 -48.97
C ILE A 125 23.74 -7.52 -48.19
N TRP A 126 24.72 -6.65 -48.38
CA TRP A 126 24.62 -5.18 -48.45
C TRP A 126 24.52 -4.33 -47.17
N ALA A 127 25.67 -3.74 -46.81
CA ALA A 127 25.81 -2.58 -45.93
C ALA A 127 25.47 -1.26 -46.66
N PRO A 128 25.09 -0.20 -45.92
CA PRO A 128 25.71 1.08 -46.19
C PRO A 128 26.39 1.70 -44.95
N THR A 129 27.71 1.85 -45.11
CA THR A 129 28.59 2.97 -44.74
C THR A 129 28.35 3.76 -43.44
N ARG A 130 29.40 3.72 -42.63
CA ARG A 130 29.70 4.56 -41.48
C ARG A 130 30.12 5.96 -41.94
N ASP A 131 29.59 6.95 -41.23
CA ASP A 131 30.19 8.23 -40.85
C ASP A 131 31.53 8.59 -41.50
N ARG A 132 31.56 9.73 -42.21
CA ARG A 132 32.80 10.48 -42.41
C ARG A 132 32.54 11.98 -42.31
N ALA A 133 32.77 12.51 -41.12
CA ALA A 133 33.07 13.92 -40.89
C ALA A 133 34.27 14.37 -41.75
N THR A 134 34.08 15.43 -42.53
CA THR A 134 35.10 16.06 -43.37
C THR A 134 36.03 16.92 -42.53
N THR A 135 37.31 16.63 -42.66
CA THR A 135 38.46 17.38 -42.15
C THR A 135 38.54 18.81 -42.73
N MET A 136 39.03 19.71 -41.88
CA MET A 136 39.38 21.12 -42.07
C MET A 136 40.12 21.43 -43.39
N THR A 137 39.86 22.61 -43.97
CA THR A 137 40.88 23.49 -44.56
C THR A 137 40.28 24.89 -44.69
N GLY A 138 41.00 25.88 -44.16
CA GLY A 138 40.56 27.28 -44.13
C GLY A 138 40.57 27.96 -45.50
N HIS A 139 40.05 29.18 -45.54
CA HIS A 139 40.71 30.36 -46.10
C HIS A 139 39.80 31.59 -45.91
N THR A 140 40.47 32.70 -45.60
CA THR A 140 40.02 34.03 -45.15
C THR A 140 39.54 34.97 -46.27
N VAL A 141 38.58 35.87 -45.92
CA VAL A 141 38.38 37.29 -46.35
C VAL A 141 38.14 37.54 -47.87
N ALA A 142 37.40 38.53 -48.40
CA ALA A 142 36.71 39.77 -48.03
C ALA A 142 35.53 39.91 -49.04
N LEU A 143 34.50 40.76 -48.89
CA LEU A 143 34.43 42.22 -48.75
C LEU A 143 33.02 42.59 -48.27
#